data_AF-A0A522BP52-F1
#
_entry.id   AF-A0A522BP52-F1
#
_cell.length_a   1.000
_cell.length_b   1.000
_cell.length_c   1.000
_cell.angle_alpha   90.00
_cell.angle_beta   90.00
_cell.angle_gamma   90.00
#
_symmetry.space_group_name_H-M   'P 1'
#
loop_
_entity.id
_entity.type
_entity.pdbx_description
1 polymer ?
#
loop_
_entity_poly.entity_id
_entity_poly.type
_entity_poly.pdbx_seq_one_letter_code
_entity_poly.pdbx_strand_id
1 'polypeptide(L)'
;MNSLVRAKEEILAHLAAAIGPEAELLADSLGEPPQPDFGDLSFACFSLSKIWSKKPTVIANDLAASIGRELAQTKEKGYVERVEARGPYLNFWLDIGRVAQETLRQAARSGSRYGTRAAGAIGARLPAVDTFLESQIEELRNFLPGRGIIHGVSRLVKVPGRAGARLLESVGGARRRPLVMVEVCSPNTHKEIHIGHLRNIVFGRAIVTLRRALGEEVITSSYPGDAGAHVAKTLWALDKFHKNEPVPAEKGRYLGKIYSEASRALEKNPQVKGEIDSVQRSLEAGDKYWTALWRRTRAWSIAEIKAVFTELGVPIRRWYFESETEGPGRRLVGELLKKGVAQKSQGATIIDLSAEGLGAFLILKSDGTTLYATKDLALAKKKFAEYPLDLSIHVVDARQTLYFKQLFAALRKIGFAKQLVHLPFEFVTLKEGPMSSRLGNVIAYEDLRDEMIKKTSAETQKRHTDWPKKRLQSTAHAIALAGMVVGMLKQDTDRQIVFDLEEALSFDGFTGPYLQYTLARVKGILAKVQSGRRGAADGGYNFNRPEERALVLDCARYSEAVKEAAESYRPAKLVAFLFVLAKHFAEFYERVPVIASPEAERAARLTLVAAVGAVLESGFRLLGIPVVREM
;
A
#
# COMPACT_ATOMS: atom_id res chain seq x y z
N MET A 1 12.38 -19.25 5.27
CA MET A 1 10.95 -19.59 5.11
C MET A 1 10.30 -19.42 6.48
N ASN A 2 9.09 -18.88 6.57
CA ASN A 2 8.45 -18.60 7.86
C ASN A 2 8.03 -19.91 8.57
N SER A 3 8.12 -19.97 9.90
CA SER A 3 7.73 -21.13 10.71
C SER A 3 6.26 -21.54 10.54
N LEU A 4 5.34 -20.58 10.42
CA LEU A 4 3.93 -20.85 10.18
C LEU A 4 3.67 -21.40 8.77
N VAL A 5 4.44 -20.96 7.78
CA VAL A 5 4.36 -21.52 6.42
C VAL A 5 4.76 -22.99 6.45
N ARG A 6 5.81 -23.34 7.18
CA ARG A 6 6.24 -24.74 7.37
C ARG A 6 5.21 -25.57 8.12
N ALA A 7 4.59 -25.00 9.16
CA ALA A 7 3.50 -25.66 9.88
C ALA A 7 2.29 -25.92 8.95
N LYS A 8 1.94 -24.96 8.08
CA LYS A 8 0.90 -25.15 7.06
C LYS A 8 1.29 -26.21 6.04
N GLU A 9 2.53 -26.23 5.55
CA GLU A 9 3.02 -27.27 4.64
C GLU A 9 2.97 -28.67 5.28
N GLU A 10 3.32 -28.80 6.56
CA GLU A 10 3.18 -30.04 7.32
C GLU A 10 1.70 -30.48 7.44
N ILE A 11 0.80 -29.55 7.81
CA ILE A 11 -0.64 -29.83 7.88
C ILE A 11 -1.18 -30.25 6.51
N LEU A 12 -0.78 -29.57 5.43
CA LEU A 12 -1.19 -29.91 4.08
C LEU A 12 -0.65 -31.28 3.64
N ALA A 13 0.54 -31.68 4.10
CA ALA A 13 1.08 -33.02 3.85
C ALA A 13 0.24 -34.10 4.58
N HIS A 14 -0.12 -33.88 5.84
CA HIS A 14 -1.02 -34.78 6.58
C HIS A 14 -2.41 -34.86 5.92
N LEU A 15 -2.94 -33.71 5.48
CA LEU A 15 -4.19 -33.68 4.72
C LEU A 15 -4.05 -34.45 3.40
N ALA A 16 -3.01 -34.19 2.60
CA ALA A 16 -2.79 -34.87 1.32
C ALA A 16 -2.66 -36.39 1.49
N ALA A 17 -2.02 -36.86 2.57
CA ALA A 17 -1.95 -38.28 2.90
C ALA A 17 -3.32 -38.87 3.25
N ALA A 18 -4.19 -38.10 3.92
CA ALA A 18 -5.52 -38.54 4.34
C ALA A 18 -6.59 -38.41 3.24
N ILE A 19 -6.50 -37.40 2.36
CA ILE A 19 -7.55 -37.05 1.39
C ILE A 19 -7.16 -37.11 -0.08
N GLY A 20 -5.87 -37.32 -0.39
CA GLY A 20 -5.38 -37.33 -1.77
C GLY A 20 -4.96 -35.94 -2.31
N PRO A 21 -4.64 -35.84 -3.61
CA PRO A 21 -4.12 -34.63 -4.24
C PRO A 21 -5.08 -33.42 -4.18
N GLU A 22 -6.36 -33.64 -3.88
CA GLU A 22 -7.36 -32.60 -3.63
C GLU A 22 -6.96 -31.66 -2.49
N ALA A 23 -6.10 -32.08 -1.55
CA ALA A 23 -5.60 -31.22 -0.48
C ALA A 23 -4.89 -29.97 -0.98
N GLU A 24 -4.12 -30.05 -2.08
CA GLU A 24 -3.43 -28.89 -2.64
C GLU A 24 -4.41 -27.86 -3.19
N LEU A 25 -5.55 -28.32 -3.75
CA LEU A 25 -6.62 -27.46 -4.25
C LEU A 25 -7.43 -26.80 -3.13
N LEU A 26 -7.31 -27.31 -1.90
CA LEU A 26 -8.01 -26.84 -0.72
C LEU A 26 -7.07 -26.13 0.26
N ALA A 27 -5.83 -25.85 -0.13
CA ALA A 27 -4.85 -25.20 0.74
C ALA A 27 -5.33 -23.84 1.29
N ASP A 28 -6.09 -23.09 0.49
CA ASP A 28 -6.68 -21.81 0.90
C ASP A 28 -7.78 -21.96 1.97
N SER A 29 -8.26 -23.18 2.24
CA SER A 29 -9.21 -23.48 3.32
C SER A 29 -8.53 -23.68 4.68
N LEU A 30 -7.19 -23.70 4.73
CA LEU A 30 -6.41 -23.76 5.96
C LEU A 30 -6.05 -22.34 6.43
N GLY A 31 -6.66 -21.90 7.52
CA GLY A 31 -6.52 -20.53 8.01
C GLY A 31 -6.68 -20.40 9.52
N GLU A 32 -7.05 -19.20 9.96
CA GLU A 32 -7.37 -18.96 11.36
C GLU A 32 -8.63 -19.72 11.78
N PRO A 33 -8.69 -20.22 13.02
CA PRO A 33 -9.86 -20.91 13.52
C PRO A 33 -11.07 -19.96 13.67
N PRO A 34 -12.31 -20.48 13.57
CA PRO A 34 -13.52 -19.67 13.74
C PRO A 34 -13.72 -19.16 15.16
N GLN A 35 -13.08 -19.80 16.16
CA GLN A 35 -13.05 -19.37 17.55
C GLN A 35 -11.61 -19.46 18.08
N PRO A 36 -11.15 -18.52 18.92
CA PRO A 36 -9.77 -18.53 19.42
C PRO A 36 -9.37 -19.78 20.21
N ASP A 37 -10.32 -20.50 20.80
CA ASP A 37 -10.07 -21.73 21.57
C ASP A 37 -10.08 -23.00 20.71
N PHE A 38 -10.35 -22.89 19.40
CA PHE A 38 -10.35 -23.99 18.44
C PHE A 38 -8.94 -24.24 17.85
N GLY A 39 -7.87 -23.99 18.60
CA GLY A 39 -6.48 -24.21 18.15
C GLY A 39 -5.84 -23.00 17.49
N ASP A 40 -4.77 -23.21 16.72
CA ASP A 40 -4.03 -22.12 16.09
C ASP A 40 -4.29 -22.01 14.58
N LEU A 41 -4.66 -23.13 13.97
CA LEU A 41 -5.03 -23.25 12.56
C LEU A 41 -6.23 -24.17 12.42
N SER A 42 -7.07 -23.91 11.43
CA SER A 42 -8.28 -24.69 11.17
C SER A 42 -8.50 -24.93 9.69
N PHE A 43 -9.00 -26.10 9.36
CA PHE A 43 -9.38 -26.52 8.02
C PHE A 43 -10.89 -26.80 7.97
N ALA A 44 -11.60 -26.07 7.10
CA ALA A 44 -13.04 -26.20 6.95
C ALA A 44 -13.40 -27.39 6.03
N CYS A 45 -14.13 -28.38 6.55
CA CYS A 45 -14.41 -29.63 5.83
C CYS A 45 -15.62 -29.54 4.86
N PHE A 46 -16.19 -28.35 4.63
CA PHE A 46 -17.38 -28.18 3.78
C PHE A 46 -17.13 -28.57 2.32
N SER A 47 -15.96 -28.20 1.77
CA SER A 47 -15.60 -28.51 0.39
C SER A 47 -15.48 -30.01 0.14
N LEU A 48 -15.08 -30.78 1.15
CA LEU A 48 -14.94 -32.24 1.07
C LEU A 48 -16.29 -32.97 1.07
N SER A 49 -17.34 -32.35 1.62
CA SER A 49 -18.68 -32.95 1.68
C SER A 49 -19.20 -33.38 0.31
N LYS A 50 -18.98 -32.53 -0.72
CA LYS A 50 -19.39 -32.82 -2.10
C LYS A 50 -18.57 -33.94 -2.73
N ILE A 51 -17.29 -34.03 -2.40
CA ILE A 51 -16.36 -35.01 -2.96
C ILE A 51 -16.62 -36.39 -2.36
N TRP A 52 -16.83 -36.44 -1.04
CA TRP A 52 -16.92 -37.69 -0.29
C TRP A 52 -18.35 -38.14 0.00
N SER A 53 -19.35 -37.31 -0.34
CA SER A 53 -20.76 -37.57 -0.04
C SER A 53 -20.99 -37.89 1.45
N LYS A 54 -20.25 -37.21 2.34
CA LYS A 54 -20.29 -37.35 3.81
C LYS A 54 -20.57 -36.00 4.46
N LYS A 55 -21.26 -35.99 5.61
CA LYS A 55 -21.48 -34.75 6.39
C LYS A 55 -20.13 -34.15 6.83
N PRO A 56 -19.91 -32.82 6.72
CA PRO A 56 -18.64 -32.18 7.10
C PRO A 56 -18.15 -32.53 8.52
N THR A 57 -19.07 -32.71 9.47
CA THR A 57 -18.76 -33.10 10.85
C THR A 57 -18.19 -34.51 10.94
N VAL A 58 -18.70 -35.44 10.14
CA VAL A 58 -18.17 -36.82 10.07
C VAL A 58 -16.78 -36.79 9.43
N ILE A 59 -16.61 -36.03 8.36
CA ILE A 59 -15.31 -35.85 7.70
C ILE A 59 -14.27 -35.30 8.68
N ALA A 60 -14.60 -34.25 9.43
CA ALA A 60 -13.69 -33.67 10.41
C ALA A 60 -13.27 -34.70 11.48
N ASN A 61 -14.21 -35.49 12.00
CA ASN A 61 -13.91 -36.55 12.99
C ASN A 61 -13.04 -37.67 12.40
N ASP A 62 -13.36 -38.15 11.20
CA ASP A 62 -12.58 -39.18 10.50
C ASP A 62 -11.13 -38.71 10.29
N LEU A 63 -10.95 -37.46 9.84
CA LEU A 63 -9.63 -36.86 9.62
C LEU A 63 -8.86 -36.65 10.93
N ALA A 64 -9.51 -36.13 11.98
CA ALA A 64 -8.86 -35.93 13.28
C ALA A 64 -8.37 -37.27 13.86
N ALA A 65 -9.17 -38.33 13.75
CA ALA A 65 -8.77 -39.65 14.22
C ALA A 65 -7.62 -40.23 13.37
N SER A 66 -7.65 -40.04 12.04
CA SER A 66 -6.58 -40.53 11.15
C SER A 66 -5.26 -39.82 11.39
N ILE A 67 -5.26 -38.48 11.32
CA ILE A 67 -4.07 -37.66 11.48
C ILE A 67 -3.56 -37.74 12.92
N GLY A 68 -4.46 -37.80 13.91
CA GLY A 68 -4.07 -38.00 15.32
C GLY A 68 -3.28 -39.29 15.56
N ARG A 69 -3.67 -40.40 14.91
CA ARG A 69 -2.90 -41.66 14.97
C ARG A 69 -1.52 -41.53 14.32
N GLU A 70 -1.45 -40.86 13.17
CA GLU A 70 -0.19 -40.61 12.46
C GLU A 70 0.78 -39.79 13.32
N LEU A 71 0.30 -38.69 13.92
CA LEU A 71 1.07 -37.84 14.82
C LEU A 71 1.60 -38.63 16.03
N ALA A 72 0.78 -39.50 16.62
CA ALA A 72 1.19 -40.31 17.77
C ALA A 72 2.25 -41.39 17.42
N GLN A 73 2.28 -41.85 16.16
CA GLN A 73 3.24 -42.86 15.69
C GLN A 73 4.57 -42.26 15.22
N THR A 74 4.59 -40.96 14.93
CA THR A 74 5.75 -40.28 14.36
C THR A 74 6.82 -40.05 15.45
N LYS A 75 8.03 -40.57 15.22
CA LYS A 75 9.16 -40.42 16.16
C LYS A 75 9.79 -39.03 16.14
N GLU A 76 9.79 -38.36 14.99
CA GLU A 76 10.23 -36.97 14.87
C GLU A 76 9.05 -36.04 15.18
N LYS A 77 9.16 -35.27 16.27
CA LYS A 77 8.15 -34.23 16.53
C LYS A 77 8.16 -33.22 15.38
N GLY A 78 6.97 -32.91 14.85
CA GLY A 78 6.72 -31.89 13.82
C GLY A 78 6.43 -30.50 14.41
N TYR A 79 5.75 -29.65 13.65
CA TYR A 79 5.13 -28.41 14.14
C TYR A 79 3.74 -28.66 14.71
N VAL A 80 3.04 -29.74 14.35
CA VAL A 80 1.71 -30.07 14.86
C VAL A 80 1.84 -30.90 16.14
N GLU A 81 1.31 -30.39 17.24
CA GLU A 81 1.26 -31.06 18.54
C GLU A 81 0.05 -32.01 18.63
N ARG A 82 -1.13 -31.53 18.22
CA ARG A 82 -2.36 -32.33 18.18
C ARG A 82 -3.38 -31.77 17.19
N VAL A 83 -4.34 -32.61 16.85
CA VAL A 83 -5.46 -32.30 15.96
C VAL A 83 -6.78 -32.74 16.57
N GLU A 84 -7.83 -31.92 16.45
CA GLU A 84 -9.17 -32.25 16.94
C GLU A 84 -10.26 -31.77 16.00
N ALA A 85 -11.36 -32.52 15.92
CA ALA A 85 -12.56 -32.08 15.24
C ALA A 85 -13.43 -31.24 16.19
N ARG A 86 -13.87 -30.06 15.73
CA ARG A 86 -14.93 -29.29 16.41
C ARG A 86 -15.96 -28.85 15.38
N GLY A 87 -17.15 -29.45 15.43
CA GLY A 87 -18.17 -29.24 14.41
C GLY A 87 -17.66 -29.63 13.02
N PRO A 88 -17.84 -28.79 11.98
CA PRO A 88 -17.37 -29.07 10.63
C PRO A 88 -15.90 -28.68 10.37
N TYR A 89 -15.13 -28.43 11.43
CA TYR A 89 -13.75 -27.94 11.36
C TYR A 89 -12.77 -28.97 11.92
N LEU A 90 -11.65 -29.12 11.22
CA LEU A 90 -10.48 -29.85 11.67
C LEU A 90 -9.45 -28.84 12.19
N ASN A 91 -9.12 -28.92 13.47
CA ASN A 91 -8.38 -27.89 14.20
C ASN A 91 -7.02 -28.42 14.63
N PHE A 92 -5.99 -27.60 14.50
CA PHE A 92 -4.61 -27.96 14.76
C PHE A 92 -4.03 -27.09 15.87
N TRP A 93 -3.38 -27.72 16.84
CA TRP A 93 -2.54 -27.07 17.84
C TRP A 93 -1.09 -27.31 17.46
N LEU A 94 -0.33 -26.24 17.39
CA LEU A 94 1.08 -26.24 17.05
C LEU A 94 1.95 -26.37 18.31
N ASP A 95 3.11 -27.01 18.15
CA ASP A 95 4.21 -26.94 19.12
C ASP A 95 4.76 -25.51 19.11
N ILE A 96 4.29 -24.73 20.09
CA ILE A 96 4.62 -23.31 20.17
C ILE A 96 6.09 -23.07 20.46
N GLY A 97 6.77 -24.01 21.13
CA GLY A 97 8.19 -23.92 21.40
C GLY A 97 9.00 -23.99 20.11
N ARG A 98 8.62 -24.90 19.19
CA ARG A 98 9.23 -24.99 17.86
C ARG A 98 8.90 -23.80 16.98
N VAL A 99 7.65 -23.35 16.95
CA VAL A 99 7.25 -22.14 16.20
C VAL A 99 8.06 -20.94 16.70
N ALA A 100 8.13 -20.73 18.01
CA ALA A 100 8.91 -19.67 18.63
C ALA A 100 10.40 -19.77 18.28
N GLN A 101 10.97 -20.97 18.32
CA GLN A 101 12.41 -21.15 18.07
C GLN A 101 12.83 -20.57 16.72
N GLU A 102 12.06 -20.83 15.67
CA GLU A 102 12.36 -20.30 14.36
C GLU A 102 11.94 -18.84 14.21
N THR A 103 10.71 -18.48 14.64
CA THR A 103 10.17 -17.11 14.54
C THR A 103 11.09 -16.10 15.24
N LEU A 104 11.44 -16.36 16.49
CA LEU A 104 12.22 -15.44 17.32
C LEU A 104 13.65 -15.30 16.79
N ARG A 105 14.27 -16.40 16.32
CA ARG A 105 15.59 -16.35 15.66
C ARG A 105 15.55 -15.52 14.38
N GLN A 106 14.51 -15.66 13.57
CA GLN A 106 14.36 -14.88 12.34
C GLN A 106 14.12 -13.39 12.64
N ALA A 107 13.26 -13.08 13.61
CA ALA A 107 12.99 -11.72 14.05
C ALA A 107 14.26 -11.04 14.60
N ALA A 108 15.02 -11.74 15.45
CA ALA A 108 16.28 -11.23 16.00
C ALA A 108 17.33 -10.95 14.91
N ARG A 109 17.47 -11.84 13.92
CA ARG A 109 18.42 -11.66 12.81
C ARG A 109 18.00 -10.53 11.86
N SER A 110 16.71 -10.37 11.63
CA SER A 110 16.19 -9.46 10.60
C SER A 110 15.89 -8.06 11.13
N GLY A 111 15.65 -7.91 12.43
CA GLY A 111 15.25 -6.65 13.07
C GLY A 111 14.08 -5.99 12.32
N SER A 112 14.21 -4.70 12.00
CA SER A 112 13.21 -3.92 11.25
C SER A 112 12.95 -4.40 9.80
N ARG A 113 13.66 -5.42 9.31
CA ARG A 113 13.39 -6.06 8.00
C ARG A 113 12.62 -7.37 8.10
N TYR A 114 12.31 -7.82 9.32
CA TYR A 114 11.52 -9.03 9.55
C TYR A 114 10.20 -9.01 8.75
N GLY A 115 9.74 -10.18 8.31
CA GLY A 115 8.52 -10.34 7.53
C GLY A 115 8.57 -9.90 6.06
N THR A 116 9.68 -9.33 5.56
CA THR A 116 9.79 -8.89 4.15
C THR A 116 10.62 -9.86 3.29
N ARG A 117 10.24 -10.07 2.03
CA ARG A 117 11.00 -10.93 1.07
C ARG A 117 12.37 -10.36 0.71
N ALA A 118 12.57 -9.06 0.89
CA ALA A 118 13.88 -8.41 0.77
C ALA A 118 14.93 -8.96 1.76
N ALA A 119 14.54 -9.78 2.75
CA ALA A 119 15.42 -10.49 3.67
C ALA A 119 15.97 -11.84 3.13
N GLY A 120 15.58 -12.27 1.92
CA GLY A 120 16.20 -13.41 1.23
C GLY A 120 15.24 -14.28 0.42
N ALA A 121 15.12 -14.04 -0.89
CA ALA A 121 14.94 -15.02 -1.97
C ALA A 121 14.61 -14.31 -3.31
N ILE A 122 15.07 -14.92 -4.40
CA ILE A 122 14.89 -14.55 -5.81
C ILE A 122 13.50 -15.02 -6.27
N GLY A 123 12.76 -14.17 -7.00
CA GLY A 123 11.53 -14.54 -7.71
C GLY A 123 10.25 -13.94 -7.14
N ALA A 124 9.99 -12.66 -7.42
CA ALA A 124 8.65 -12.09 -7.27
C ALA A 124 7.79 -12.51 -8.47
N ARG A 125 6.66 -13.18 -8.23
CA ARG A 125 5.54 -13.25 -9.19
C ARG A 125 4.76 -11.95 -9.01
N LEU A 126 4.57 -11.17 -10.07
CA LEU A 126 3.59 -10.09 -10.06
C LEU A 126 2.23 -10.72 -9.70
N PRO A 127 1.45 -10.16 -8.75
CA PRO A 127 0.10 -10.64 -8.53
C PRO A 127 -0.64 -10.53 -9.86
N ALA A 128 -1.18 -11.66 -10.32
CA ALA A 128 -2.13 -11.65 -11.41
C ALA A 128 -3.29 -10.78 -10.95
N VAL A 129 -3.51 -9.65 -11.62
CA VAL A 129 -4.84 -9.06 -11.59
C VAL A 129 -5.65 -10.03 -12.44
N ASP A 130 -6.38 -10.94 -11.78
CA ASP A 130 -7.04 -12.08 -12.41
C ASP A 130 -7.96 -11.68 -13.58
N THR A 131 -8.37 -10.41 -13.66
CA THR A 131 -9.12 -9.88 -14.81
C THR A 131 -8.33 -9.86 -16.13
N PHE A 132 -7.00 -9.80 -16.12
CA PHE A 132 -6.17 -9.77 -17.35
C PHE A 132 -6.04 -11.15 -18.02
N LEU A 133 -5.94 -12.21 -17.22
CA LEU A 133 -5.89 -13.59 -17.75
C LEU A 133 -7.29 -14.11 -18.07
N GLU A 134 -8.30 -13.79 -17.25
CA GLU A 134 -9.69 -14.18 -17.53
C GLU A 134 -10.22 -13.55 -18.82
N SER A 135 -9.97 -12.25 -19.05
CA SER A 135 -10.37 -11.57 -20.30
C SER A 135 -9.69 -12.15 -21.56
N GLN A 136 -8.43 -12.57 -21.46
CA GLN A 136 -7.70 -13.21 -22.56
C GLN A 136 -8.15 -14.66 -22.79
N ILE A 137 -8.52 -15.40 -21.73
CA ILE A 137 -9.09 -16.75 -21.84
C ILE A 137 -10.49 -16.69 -22.47
N GLU A 138 -11.27 -15.66 -22.17
CA GLU A 138 -12.59 -15.43 -22.74
C GLU A 138 -12.50 -14.99 -24.22
N GLU A 139 -11.55 -14.12 -24.58
CA GLU A 139 -11.23 -13.77 -25.98
C GLU A 139 -10.74 -14.99 -26.77
N LEU A 140 -9.88 -15.83 -26.21
CA LEU A 140 -9.39 -17.06 -26.85
C LEU A 140 -10.47 -18.13 -27.03
N ARG A 141 -11.46 -18.19 -26.12
CA ARG A 141 -12.64 -19.05 -26.27
C ARG A 141 -13.57 -18.57 -27.38
N ASN A 142 -13.67 -17.26 -27.58
CA ASN A 142 -14.53 -16.67 -28.61
C ASN A 142 -13.91 -16.70 -30.03
N PHE A 143 -12.60 -16.89 -30.16
CA PHE A 143 -11.91 -16.89 -31.46
C PHE A 143 -11.76 -18.27 -32.12
N LEU A 144 -12.08 -19.37 -31.42
CA LEU A 144 -11.93 -20.73 -31.94
C LEU A 144 -13.22 -21.54 -31.86
N PRO A 145 -14.13 -21.43 -32.85
CA PRO A 145 -15.24 -22.36 -32.99
C PRO A 145 -14.69 -23.65 -33.61
N GLY A 146 -14.29 -24.61 -32.78
CA GLY A 146 -13.87 -25.91 -33.30
C GLY A 146 -13.19 -26.80 -32.26
N ARG A 147 -13.84 -27.92 -31.93
CA ARG A 147 -13.25 -29.04 -31.19
C ARG A 147 -12.06 -29.58 -32.00
N GLY A 148 -10.83 -29.29 -31.60
CA GLY A 148 -9.66 -29.88 -32.26
C GLY A 148 -8.28 -29.51 -31.72
N ILE A 149 -8.07 -28.31 -31.14
CA ILE A 149 -6.71 -27.80 -30.82
C ILE A 149 -6.49 -27.64 -29.30
N ILE A 150 -7.18 -28.42 -28.46
CA ILE A 150 -6.95 -28.42 -26.99
C ILE A 150 -5.98 -29.55 -26.56
N HIS A 151 -5.55 -30.42 -27.46
CA HIS A 151 -4.65 -31.54 -27.13
C HIS A 151 -3.15 -31.20 -27.18
N GLY A 152 -2.75 -30.06 -27.76
CA GLY A 152 -1.34 -29.66 -27.89
C GLY A 152 -0.79 -28.82 -26.74
N VAL A 153 -1.63 -28.07 -26.03
CA VAL A 153 -1.19 -27.14 -24.97
C VAL A 153 -1.20 -27.79 -23.59
N SER A 154 -1.95 -28.87 -23.38
CA SER A 154 -1.98 -29.57 -22.08
C SER A 154 -0.79 -30.50 -21.82
N ARG A 155 0.06 -30.77 -22.82
CA ARG A 155 1.24 -31.65 -22.67
C ARG A 155 2.52 -30.95 -22.19
N LEU A 156 2.59 -29.61 -22.21
CA LEU A 156 3.78 -28.87 -21.75
C LEU A 156 3.77 -28.55 -20.25
N VAL A 157 2.70 -28.92 -19.52
CA VAL A 157 2.56 -28.67 -18.07
C VAL A 157 2.10 -29.95 -17.35
N LYS A 158 2.77 -31.09 -17.57
CA LYS A 158 2.65 -32.26 -16.68
C LYS A 158 3.95 -33.05 -16.67
N VAL A 159 4.92 -32.59 -15.87
CA VAL A 159 5.94 -33.48 -15.30
C VAL A 159 5.82 -33.38 -13.78
N PRO A 160 5.19 -34.36 -13.10
CA PRO A 160 5.15 -34.36 -11.65
C PRO A 160 6.51 -34.83 -11.10
N GLY A 161 6.96 -34.17 -10.03
CA GLY A 161 8.15 -34.54 -9.27
C GLY A 161 9.38 -33.67 -9.50
N ARG A 162 10.39 -33.86 -8.62
CA ARG A 162 11.62 -33.04 -8.46
C ARG A 162 12.39 -32.72 -9.76
N ALA A 163 12.16 -33.46 -10.84
CA ALA A 163 12.74 -33.21 -12.16
C ALA A 163 12.10 -32.03 -12.91
N GLY A 164 10.78 -31.79 -12.77
CA GLY A 164 10.10 -30.64 -13.37
C GLY A 164 10.50 -29.31 -12.74
N ALA A 165 10.78 -29.32 -11.42
CA ALA A 165 11.34 -28.19 -10.70
C ALA A 165 12.78 -27.86 -11.16
N ARG A 166 13.62 -28.88 -11.38
CA ARG A 166 14.98 -28.69 -11.91
C ARG A 166 15.01 -28.21 -13.36
N LEU A 167 14.03 -28.61 -14.20
CA LEU A 167 13.94 -28.10 -15.57
C LEU A 167 13.51 -26.62 -15.60
N LEU A 168 12.64 -26.20 -14.68
CA LEU A 168 12.29 -24.78 -14.49
C LEU A 168 13.44 -23.95 -13.91
N GLU A 169 14.29 -24.55 -13.07
CA GLU A 169 15.52 -23.93 -12.57
C GLU A 169 16.61 -23.84 -13.67
N SER A 170 16.74 -24.84 -14.55
CA SER A 170 17.78 -24.86 -15.58
C SER A 170 17.52 -23.96 -16.79
N VAL A 171 16.27 -23.54 -17.03
CA VAL A 171 15.92 -22.50 -18.02
C VAL A 171 15.87 -21.11 -17.37
N GLY A 172 16.14 -21.03 -16.06
CA GLY A 172 16.16 -19.80 -15.27
C GLY A 172 17.42 -18.96 -15.48
N GLY A 173 17.57 -18.36 -16.66
CA GLY A 173 18.35 -17.12 -16.75
C GLY A 173 17.85 -16.18 -15.66
N ALA A 174 18.77 -15.59 -14.87
CA ALA A 174 18.45 -14.82 -13.66
C ALA A 174 17.27 -13.88 -13.92
N ARG A 175 16.06 -14.24 -13.44
CA ARG A 175 14.85 -13.46 -13.70
C ARG A 175 15.06 -12.09 -13.07
N ARG A 176 15.09 -11.04 -13.92
CA ARG A 176 15.15 -9.65 -13.45
C ARG A 176 14.01 -9.40 -12.46
N ARG A 177 14.26 -8.61 -11.42
CA ARG A 177 13.19 -8.18 -10.50
C ARG A 177 12.14 -7.42 -11.32
N PRO A 178 10.83 -7.67 -11.12
CA PRO A 178 9.80 -6.88 -11.77
C PRO A 178 9.99 -5.40 -11.47
N LEU A 179 9.89 -4.56 -12.50
CA LEU A 179 9.99 -3.11 -12.41
C LEU A 179 8.60 -2.49 -12.44
N VAL A 180 8.18 -1.94 -11.31
CA VAL A 180 6.87 -1.32 -11.12
C VAL A 180 7.02 0.19 -11.01
N MET A 181 6.21 0.94 -11.76
CA MET A 181 6.05 2.36 -11.54
C MET A 181 4.82 2.61 -10.67
N VAL A 182 4.96 3.42 -9.61
CA VAL A 182 3.83 3.89 -8.81
C VAL A 182 3.74 5.40 -8.98
N GLU A 183 2.68 5.86 -9.63
CA GLU A 183 2.32 7.26 -9.69
C GLU A 183 1.63 7.67 -8.39
N VAL A 184 2.34 8.44 -7.58
CA VAL A 184 1.91 8.93 -6.27
C VAL A 184 1.60 10.41 -6.42
N CYS A 185 0.35 10.78 -6.12
CA CYS A 185 -0.19 12.13 -6.04
C CYS A 185 0.30 13.09 -7.14
N SER A 186 -0.61 13.54 -8.00
CA SER A 186 -0.33 14.42 -9.14
C SER A 186 -0.90 15.83 -8.87
N PRO A 187 -0.31 16.62 -7.94
CA PRO A 187 -0.88 17.89 -7.51
C PRO A 187 -0.79 18.95 -8.61
N ASN A 188 -1.67 19.94 -8.54
CA ASN A 188 -1.53 21.12 -9.40
C ASN A 188 -0.45 22.04 -8.84
N THR A 189 0.41 22.56 -9.71
CA THR A 189 1.25 23.71 -9.33
C THR A 189 0.38 24.93 -9.03
N HIS A 190 0.92 25.93 -8.32
CA HIS A 190 0.21 27.15 -7.96
C HIS A 190 -1.03 26.95 -7.07
N LYS A 191 -1.21 25.76 -6.49
CA LYS A 191 -2.21 25.46 -5.45
C LYS A 191 -1.51 24.84 -4.25
N GLU A 192 -2.12 24.93 -3.08
CA GLU A 192 -1.59 24.35 -1.85
C GLU A 192 -1.78 22.82 -1.83
N ILE A 193 -0.82 22.12 -1.20
CA ILE A 193 -1.03 20.76 -0.75
C ILE A 193 -1.93 20.81 0.48
N HIS A 194 -2.85 19.86 0.57
CA HIS A 194 -3.87 19.85 1.60
C HIS A 194 -4.15 18.43 2.08
N ILE A 195 -4.94 18.28 3.14
CA ILE A 195 -5.22 16.97 3.75
C ILE A 195 -5.80 15.94 2.76
N GLY A 196 -6.61 16.35 1.78
CA GLY A 196 -7.03 15.46 0.69
C GLY A 196 -5.86 14.84 -0.12
N HIS A 197 -4.77 15.59 -0.35
CA HIS A 197 -3.55 15.07 -0.96
C HIS A 197 -2.76 14.17 0.00
N LEU A 198 -2.80 14.45 1.31
CA LEU A 198 -2.12 13.64 2.32
C LEU A 198 -2.55 12.17 2.24
N ARG A 199 -3.86 11.88 2.06
CA ARG A 199 -4.34 10.51 1.87
C ARG A 199 -3.67 9.83 0.67
N ASN A 200 -3.60 10.50 -0.48
CA ASN A 200 -2.96 9.96 -1.68
C ASN A 200 -1.46 9.70 -1.44
N ILE A 201 -0.74 10.68 -0.89
CA ILE A 201 0.70 10.60 -0.66
C ILE A 201 1.03 9.45 0.31
N VAL A 202 0.33 9.36 1.44
CA VAL A 202 0.53 8.31 2.45
C VAL A 202 0.14 6.93 1.91
N PHE A 203 -0.97 6.84 1.17
CA PHE A 203 -1.37 5.59 0.55
C PHE A 203 -0.38 5.13 -0.51
N GLY A 204 0.01 6.01 -1.44
CA GLY A 204 1.02 5.72 -2.45
C GLY A 204 2.38 5.36 -1.86
N ARG A 205 2.80 6.03 -0.78
CA ARG A 205 3.98 5.67 0.02
C ARG A 205 3.91 4.23 0.53
N ALA A 206 2.80 3.84 1.13
CA ALA A 206 2.59 2.49 1.66
C ALA A 206 2.59 1.43 0.55
N ILE A 207 1.99 1.73 -0.61
CA ILE A 207 2.08 0.83 -1.78
C ILE A 207 3.53 0.67 -2.22
N VAL A 208 4.28 1.77 -2.38
CA VAL A 208 5.70 1.71 -2.79
C VAL A 208 6.53 0.81 -1.87
N THR A 209 6.37 0.92 -0.56
CA THR A 209 7.12 0.12 0.43
C THR A 209 6.66 -1.34 0.47
N LEU A 210 5.36 -1.61 0.36
CA LEU A 210 4.80 -2.96 0.29
C LEU A 210 5.24 -3.71 -0.97
N ARG A 211 5.23 -3.05 -2.14
CA ARG A 211 5.75 -3.62 -3.39
C ARG A 211 7.24 -3.94 -3.30
N ARG A 212 8.04 -3.04 -2.72
CA ARG A 212 9.45 -3.34 -2.39
C ARG A 212 9.61 -4.50 -1.42
N ALA A 213 8.69 -4.66 -0.46
CA ALA A 213 8.69 -5.78 0.47
C ALA A 213 8.42 -7.13 -0.21
N LEU A 214 7.74 -7.15 -1.36
CA LEU A 214 7.58 -8.32 -2.23
C LEU A 214 8.82 -8.66 -3.06
N GLY A 215 9.84 -7.80 -3.06
CA GLY A 215 11.09 -7.97 -3.81
C GLY A 215 11.11 -7.27 -5.16
N GLU A 216 10.13 -6.40 -5.44
CA GLU A 216 10.04 -5.64 -6.70
C GLU A 216 10.90 -4.38 -6.67
N GLU A 217 11.40 -3.98 -7.84
CA GLU A 217 11.97 -2.64 -8.01
C GLU A 217 10.84 -1.64 -8.26
N VAL A 218 10.84 -0.52 -7.53
CA VAL A 218 9.77 0.48 -7.62
C VAL A 218 10.32 1.85 -7.97
N ILE A 219 9.84 2.39 -9.10
CA ILE A 219 10.02 3.77 -9.54
C ILE A 219 8.83 4.59 -9.06
N THR A 220 9.08 5.59 -8.21
CA THR A 220 8.07 6.57 -7.84
C THR A 220 7.98 7.63 -8.93
N SER A 221 6.76 7.90 -9.41
CA SER A 221 6.49 9.03 -10.30
C SER A 221 5.40 9.94 -9.74
N SER A 222 5.37 11.18 -10.21
CA SER A 222 4.25 12.11 -10.01
C SER A 222 4.05 12.86 -11.32
N TYR A 223 2.82 13.28 -11.61
CA TYR A 223 2.47 13.98 -12.84
C TYR A 223 1.77 15.32 -12.56
N PRO A 224 2.46 16.34 -11.99
CA PRO A 224 1.80 17.59 -11.64
C PRO A 224 1.19 18.35 -12.83
N GLY A 225 0.02 18.94 -12.57
CA GLY A 225 -0.63 19.89 -13.47
C GLY A 225 0.09 21.24 -13.46
N ASP A 226 1.00 21.43 -14.41
CA ASP A 226 1.85 22.63 -14.51
C ASP A 226 1.48 23.57 -15.66
N ALA A 227 0.37 23.31 -16.34
CA ALA A 227 -0.20 24.14 -17.41
C ALA A 227 -1.72 24.21 -17.28
N GLY A 228 -2.33 25.21 -17.90
CA GLY A 228 -3.79 25.40 -17.96
C GLY A 228 -4.32 26.55 -17.10
N ALA A 229 -5.65 26.64 -17.01
CA ALA A 229 -6.36 27.80 -16.47
C ALA A 229 -6.02 28.13 -15.00
N HIS A 230 -5.66 27.14 -14.18
CA HIS A 230 -5.22 27.40 -12.81
C HIS A 230 -3.87 28.09 -12.72
N VAL A 231 -2.97 27.83 -13.67
CA VAL A 231 -1.70 28.55 -13.76
C VAL A 231 -1.95 29.97 -14.25
N ALA A 232 -2.67 30.11 -15.37
CA ALA A 232 -2.93 31.43 -15.98
C ALA A 232 -3.59 32.40 -15.01
N LYS A 233 -4.60 31.95 -14.24
CA LYS A 233 -5.27 32.81 -13.26
C LYS A 233 -4.34 33.25 -12.12
N THR A 234 -3.45 32.36 -11.65
CA THR A 234 -2.52 32.70 -10.57
C THR A 234 -1.47 33.68 -11.05
N LEU A 235 -0.96 33.51 -12.28
CA LEU A 235 -0.03 34.47 -12.87
C LEU A 235 -0.67 35.83 -13.10
N TRP A 236 -1.92 35.86 -13.56
CA TRP A 236 -2.70 37.09 -13.70
C TRP A 236 -2.82 37.83 -12.37
N ALA A 237 -3.24 37.17 -11.30
CA ALA A 237 -3.39 37.82 -9.99
C ALA A 237 -2.04 38.24 -9.39
N LEU A 238 -1.00 37.42 -9.54
CA LEU A 238 0.36 37.77 -9.13
C LEU A 238 0.86 39.04 -9.85
N ASP A 239 0.64 39.15 -11.17
CA ASP A 239 1.04 40.33 -11.95
C ASP A 239 0.14 41.54 -11.70
N LYS A 240 -1.15 41.34 -11.44
CA LYS A 240 -2.10 42.45 -11.26
C LYS A 240 -2.07 43.06 -9.87
N PHE A 241 -1.96 42.23 -8.84
CA PHE A 241 -2.11 42.66 -7.44
C PHE A 241 -0.79 42.68 -6.67
N HIS A 242 0.16 41.81 -7.01
CA HIS A 242 1.35 41.58 -6.18
C HIS A 242 2.69 41.78 -6.90
N LYS A 243 2.70 42.40 -8.08
CA LYS A 243 3.89 42.51 -8.96
C LYS A 243 5.13 43.08 -8.27
N ASN A 244 4.91 44.04 -7.36
CA ASN A 244 5.94 44.80 -6.67
C ASN A 244 6.07 44.42 -5.19
N GLU A 245 5.37 43.38 -4.73
CA GLU A 245 5.44 42.94 -3.35
C GLU A 245 6.67 42.05 -3.11
N PRO A 246 7.25 42.08 -1.88
CA PRO A 246 8.31 41.15 -1.52
C PRO A 246 7.77 39.71 -1.48
N VAL A 247 8.46 38.80 -2.16
CA VAL A 247 8.10 37.38 -2.16
C VAL A 247 8.50 36.76 -0.81
N PRO A 248 7.57 36.14 -0.06
CA PRO A 248 7.86 35.54 1.24
C PRO A 248 8.72 34.26 1.12
N ALA A 249 9.13 33.71 2.26
CA ALA A 249 9.92 32.48 2.31
C ALA A 249 9.12 31.26 1.81
N GLU A 250 7.86 31.11 2.24
CA GLU A 250 6.95 30.02 1.85
C GLU A 250 6.29 30.30 0.49
N LYS A 251 7.08 30.17 -0.57
CA LYS A 251 6.69 30.60 -1.92
C LYS A 251 5.54 29.79 -2.53
N GLY A 252 5.44 28.49 -2.27
CA GLY A 252 4.34 27.67 -2.82
C GLY A 252 3.03 27.99 -2.11
N ARG A 253 3.05 28.09 -0.78
CA ARG A 253 1.93 28.58 0.04
C ARG A 253 1.46 29.97 -0.39
N TYR A 254 2.40 30.87 -0.66
CA TYR A 254 2.10 32.20 -1.20
C TYR A 254 1.34 32.11 -2.54
N LEU A 255 1.79 31.28 -3.49
CA LEU A 255 1.08 31.07 -4.75
C LEU A 255 -0.32 30.47 -4.56
N GLY A 256 -0.50 29.59 -3.56
CA GLY A 256 -1.79 29.04 -3.20
C GLY A 256 -2.80 30.08 -2.68
N LYS A 257 -2.33 31.04 -1.88
CA LYS A 257 -3.12 32.21 -1.47
C LYS A 257 -3.53 33.06 -2.66
N ILE A 258 -2.59 33.38 -3.55
CA ILE A 258 -2.86 34.14 -4.78
C ILE A 258 -3.86 33.40 -5.68
N TYR A 259 -3.77 32.08 -5.81
CA TYR A 259 -4.76 31.29 -6.55
C TYR A 259 -6.17 31.43 -5.97
N SER A 260 -6.29 31.41 -4.65
CA SER A 260 -7.56 31.56 -3.95
C SER A 260 -8.14 32.97 -4.15
N GLU A 261 -7.27 33.99 -4.07
CA GLU A 261 -7.63 35.38 -4.39
C GLU A 261 -8.08 35.55 -5.84
N ALA A 262 -7.32 35.01 -6.81
CA ALA A 262 -7.67 35.02 -8.22
C ALA A 262 -9.03 34.36 -8.48
N SER A 263 -9.30 33.24 -7.79
CA SER A 263 -10.58 32.52 -7.91
C SER A 263 -11.74 33.34 -7.36
N ARG A 264 -11.57 34.00 -6.20
CA ARG A 264 -12.57 34.91 -5.62
C ARG A 264 -12.80 36.15 -6.49
N ALA A 265 -11.75 36.71 -7.09
CA ALA A 265 -11.85 37.84 -8.00
C ALA A 265 -12.68 37.49 -9.25
N LEU A 266 -12.46 36.30 -9.82
CA LEU A 266 -13.22 35.80 -10.95
C LEU A 266 -14.68 35.50 -10.60
N GLU A 267 -14.96 34.95 -9.41
CA GLU A 267 -16.33 34.72 -8.93
C GLU A 267 -17.08 36.03 -8.70
N LYS A 268 -16.43 37.04 -8.12
CA LYS A 268 -17.03 38.36 -7.87
C LYS A 268 -17.21 39.20 -9.14
N ASN A 269 -16.29 39.08 -10.09
CA ASN A 269 -16.34 39.83 -11.35
C ASN A 269 -16.01 38.91 -12.54
N PRO A 270 -17.04 38.32 -13.19
CA PRO A 270 -16.84 37.45 -14.35
C PRO A 270 -16.13 38.12 -15.55
N GLN A 271 -16.09 39.46 -15.62
CA GLN A 271 -15.43 40.19 -16.73
C GLN A 271 -13.90 40.00 -16.71
N VAL A 272 -13.30 39.70 -15.56
CA VAL A 272 -11.84 39.45 -15.48
C VAL A 272 -11.43 38.16 -16.21
N LYS A 273 -12.38 37.30 -16.57
CA LYS A 273 -12.12 36.09 -17.35
C LYS A 273 -11.37 36.39 -18.66
N GLY A 274 -11.73 37.47 -19.36
CA GLY A 274 -11.07 37.86 -20.60
C GLY A 274 -9.58 38.19 -20.40
N GLU A 275 -9.22 38.78 -19.26
CA GLU A 275 -7.82 39.05 -18.90
C GLU A 275 -7.06 37.74 -18.62
N ILE A 276 -7.66 36.81 -17.86
CA ILE A 276 -7.08 35.50 -17.56
C ILE A 276 -6.88 34.67 -18.85
N ASP A 277 -7.88 34.66 -19.74
CA ASP A 277 -7.81 33.98 -21.02
C ASP A 277 -6.75 34.61 -21.95
N SER A 278 -6.47 35.91 -21.80
CA SER A 278 -5.35 36.59 -22.48
C SER A 278 -3.99 36.10 -21.98
N VAL A 279 -3.83 35.94 -20.66
CA VAL A 279 -2.61 35.35 -20.06
C VAL A 279 -2.40 33.92 -20.54
N GLN A 280 -3.45 33.10 -20.57
CA GLN A 280 -3.37 31.73 -21.07
C GLN A 280 -2.92 31.68 -22.54
N ARG A 281 -3.54 32.47 -23.43
CA ARG A 281 -3.13 32.55 -24.84
C ARG A 281 -1.69 33.01 -25.00
N SER A 282 -1.24 33.95 -24.16
CA SER A 282 0.15 34.44 -24.18
C SER A 282 1.15 33.35 -23.77
N LEU A 283 0.81 32.52 -22.78
CA LEU A 283 1.62 31.35 -22.40
C LEU A 283 1.70 30.32 -23.54
N GLU A 284 0.56 30.02 -24.18
CA GLU A 284 0.49 29.07 -25.30
C GLU A 284 1.28 29.58 -26.53
N ALA A 285 1.30 30.89 -26.75
CA ALA A 285 2.10 31.55 -27.78
C ALA A 285 3.59 31.63 -27.44
N GLY A 286 4.01 31.24 -26.23
CA GLY A 286 5.39 31.30 -25.79
C GLY A 286 5.90 32.72 -25.52
N ASP A 287 5.02 33.64 -25.11
CA ASP A 287 5.40 35.00 -24.75
C ASP A 287 6.53 35.00 -23.71
N LYS A 288 7.56 35.83 -23.94
CA LYS A 288 8.79 35.80 -23.13
C LYS A 288 8.51 36.19 -21.68
N TYR A 289 7.65 37.17 -21.44
CA TYR A 289 7.35 37.66 -20.10
C TYR A 289 6.58 36.61 -19.30
N TRP A 290 5.46 36.14 -19.84
CA TRP A 290 4.60 35.16 -19.17
C TRP A 290 5.31 33.82 -18.99
N THR A 291 6.08 33.37 -19.99
CA THR A 291 6.87 32.13 -19.88
C THR A 291 7.94 32.22 -18.80
N ALA A 292 8.62 33.37 -18.67
CA ALA A 292 9.62 33.57 -17.62
C ALA A 292 8.96 33.57 -16.22
N LEU A 293 7.83 34.26 -16.08
CA LEU A 293 7.08 34.28 -14.82
C LEU A 293 6.60 32.88 -14.44
N TRP A 294 5.98 32.16 -15.38
CA TRP A 294 5.53 30.77 -15.21
C TRP A 294 6.66 29.85 -14.76
N ARG A 295 7.81 29.86 -15.45
CA ARG A 295 8.95 28.99 -15.09
C ARG A 295 9.42 29.24 -13.66
N ARG A 296 9.49 30.52 -13.25
CA ARG A 296 9.91 30.93 -11.92
C ARG A 296 8.93 30.45 -10.85
N THR A 297 7.64 30.73 -11.00
CA THR A 297 6.61 30.37 -10.01
C THR A 297 6.35 28.87 -9.97
N ARG A 298 6.39 28.19 -11.12
CA ARG A 298 6.38 26.73 -11.21
C ARG A 298 7.51 26.10 -10.40
N ALA A 299 8.73 26.64 -10.51
CA ALA A 299 9.86 26.12 -9.75
C ALA A 299 9.65 26.25 -8.24
N TRP A 300 8.99 27.32 -7.78
CA TRP A 300 8.61 27.50 -6.38
C TRP A 300 7.62 26.41 -5.91
N SER A 301 6.52 26.20 -6.64
CA SER A 301 5.56 25.14 -6.30
C SER A 301 6.21 23.77 -6.27
N ILE A 302 7.04 23.43 -7.27
CA ILE A 302 7.68 22.11 -7.34
C ILE A 302 8.70 21.91 -6.22
N ALA A 303 9.41 22.95 -5.78
CA ALA A 303 10.33 22.85 -4.64
C ALA A 303 9.58 22.51 -3.35
N GLU A 304 8.45 23.18 -3.09
CA GLU A 304 7.63 22.93 -1.89
C GLU A 304 6.96 21.55 -1.93
N ILE A 305 6.37 21.18 -3.07
CA ILE A 305 5.79 19.84 -3.26
C ILE A 305 6.86 18.75 -3.04
N LYS A 306 8.08 18.93 -3.56
CA LYS A 306 9.19 17.99 -3.32
C LYS A 306 9.55 17.89 -1.84
N ALA A 307 9.53 19.00 -1.10
CA ALA A 307 9.80 19.01 0.34
C ALA A 307 8.75 18.18 1.09
N VAL A 308 7.46 18.40 0.81
CA VAL A 308 6.35 17.63 1.41
C VAL A 308 6.47 16.14 1.11
N PHE A 309 6.74 15.76 -0.14
CA PHE A 309 6.90 14.36 -0.51
C PHE A 309 8.10 13.71 0.19
N THR A 310 9.19 14.46 0.38
CA THR A 310 10.39 14.00 1.09
C THR A 310 10.10 13.83 2.59
N GLU A 311 9.40 14.77 3.19
CA GLU A 311 8.97 14.73 4.60
C GLU A 311 8.09 13.50 4.88
N LEU A 312 7.11 13.24 4.01
CA LEU A 312 6.23 12.06 4.06
C LEU A 312 6.91 10.77 3.56
N GLY A 313 8.21 10.84 3.28
CA GLY A 313 9.08 9.71 2.98
C GLY A 313 8.97 9.17 1.55
N VAL A 314 8.20 9.76 0.64
CA VAL A 314 8.02 9.30 -0.75
C VAL A 314 8.69 10.23 -1.77
N PRO A 315 10.04 10.30 -1.79
CA PRO A 315 10.72 11.07 -2.83
C PRO A 315 10.38 10.51 -4.21
N ILE A 316 10.03 11.41 -5.12
CA ILE A 316 9.66 11.06 -6.49
C ILE A 316 10.92 10.95 -7.35
N ARG A 317 11.14 9.77 -7.94
CA ARG A 317 12.26 9.49 -8.85
C ARG A 317 12.05 10.15 -10.21
N ARG A 318 10.82 10.15 -10.74
CA ARG A 318 10.49 10.77 -12.02
C ARG A 318 9.29 11.71 -11.94
N TRP A 319 9.56 13.00 -12.14
CA TRP A 319 8.54 14.04 -12.21
C TRP A 319 8.11 14.22 -13.66
N TYR A 320 6.94 13.71 -14.03
CA TYR A 320 6.31 14.01 -15.31
C TYR A 320 5.50 15.30 -15.18
N PHE A 321 5.16 15.96 -16.29
CA PHE A 321 4.44 17.23 -16.31
C PHE A 321 3.48 17.30 -17.48
N GLU A 322 2.28 17.86 -17.27
CA GLU A 322 1.31 18.04 -18.35
C GLU A 322 1.85 18.84 -19.53
N SER A 323 2.67 19.87 -19.26
CA SER A 323 3.35 20.65 -20.30
C SER A 323 4.29 19.81 -21.18
N GLU A 324 4.82 18.69 -20.68
CA GLU A 324 5.73 17.81 -21.43
C GLU A 324 4.98 16.83 -22.35
N THR A 325 3.71 16.52 -22.06
CA THR A 325 2.91 15.50 -22.75
C THR A 325 1.88 16.10 -23.70
N GLU A 326 1.58 17.40 -23.58
CA GLU A 326 0.57 18.08 -24.41
C GLU A 326 0.88 18.02 -25.91
N GLY A 327 2.07 18.45 -26.33
CA GLY A 327 2.50 18.39 -27.73
C GLY A 327 2.52 16.96 -28.28
N PRO A 328 3.19 15.99 -27.60
CA PRO A 328 3.13 14.58 -27.97
C PRO A 328 1.71 14.02 -28.07
N GLY A 329 0.81 14.38 -27.15
CA GLY A 329 -0.59 13.97 -27.16
C GLY A 329 -1.32 14.47 -28.41
N ARG A 330 -1.15 15.75 -28.78
CA ARG A 330 -1.76 16.30 -30.00
C ARG A 330 -1.29 15.58 -31.27
N ARG A 331 0.01 15.24 -31.35
CA ARG A 331 0.55 14.44 -32.47
C ARG A 331 -0.07 13.04 -32.51
N LEU A 332 -0.17 12.39 -31.36
CA LEU A 332 -0.80 11.07 -31.25
C LEU A 332 -2.26 11.10 -31.73
N VAL A 333 -3.06 12.09 -31.35
CA VAL A 333 -4.45 12.23 -31.84
C VAL A 333 -4.49 12.27 -33.38
N GLY A 334 -3.59 13.02 -34.01
CA GLY A 334 -3.48 13.08 -35.47
C GLY A 334 -3.15 11.73 -36.11
N GLU A 335 -2.27 10.94 -35.49
CA GLU A 335 -1.96 9.57 -35.93
C GLU A 335 -3.17 8.64 -35.79
N LEU A 336 -3.92 8.75 -34.69
CA LEU A 336 -5.08 7.91 -34.43
C LEU A 336 -6.25 8.19 -35.39
N LEU A 337 -6.44 9.45 -35.78
CA LEU A 337 -7.39 9.83 -36.84
C LEU A 337 -7.01 9.20 -38.18
N LYS A 338 -5.73 9.25 -38.57
CA LYS A 338 -5.24 8.64 -39.82
C LYS A 338 -5.39 7.12 -39.83
N LYS A 339 -5.26 6.47 -38.67
CA LYS A 339 -5.42 5.01 -38.51
C LYS A 339 -6.89 4.56 -38.38
N GLY A 340 -7.85 5.48 -38.37
CA GLY A 340 -9.27 5.17 -38.16
C GLY A 340 -9.61 4.68 -36.74
N VAL A 341 -8.68 4.79 -35.78
CA VAL A 341 -8.92 4.39 -34.38
C VAL A 341 -9.67 5.48 -33.62
N ALA A 342 -9.37 6.74 -33.93
CA ALA A 342 -10.12 7.90 -33.47
C ALA A 342 -10.97 8.46 -34.61
N GLN A 343 -12.08 9.10 -34.28
CA GLN A 343 -13.00 9.71 -35.24
C GLN A 343 -13.48 11.09 -34.80
N LYS A 344 -13.93 11.89 -35.76
CA LYS A 344 -14.63 13.13 -35.47
C LYS A 344 -16.09 12.84 -35.10
N SER A 345 -16.58 13.45 -34.04
CA SER A 345 -17.98 13.40 -33.63
C SER A 345 -18.38 14.76 -33.08
N GLN A 346 -19.39 15.39 -33.68
CA GLN A 346 -19.87 16.74 -33.32
C GLN A 346 -18.72 17.78 -33.27
N GLY A 347 -17.80 17.73 -34.24
CA GLY A 347 -16.61 18.59 -34.32
C GLY A 347 -15.45 18.18 -33.41
N ALA A 348 -15.73 17.48 -32.31
CA ALA A 348 -14.72 16.97 -31.40
C ALA A 348 -14.08 15.65 -31.89
N THR A 349 -12.98 15.20 -31.27
CA THR A 349 -12.30 13.95 -31.61
C THR A 349 -12.43 12.94 -30.48
N ILE A 350 -12.93 11.75 -30.79
CA ILE A 350 -13.21 10.70 -29.82
C ILE A 350 -12.57 9.36 -30.21
N ILE A 351 -12.39 8.47 -29.23
CA ILE A 351 -12.25 7.04 -29.43
C ILE A 351 -13.57 6.40 -28.96
N ASP A 352 -14.23 5.67 -29.85
CA ASP A 352 -15.47 4.98 -29.51
C ASP A 352 -15.17 3.69 -28.74
N LEU A 353 -15.67 3.60 -27.50
CA LEU A 353 -15.55 2.45 -26.60
C LEU A 353 -16.94 1.87 -26.24
N SER A 354 -17.97 2.15 -27.06
CA SER A 354 -19.34 1.68 -26.82
C SER A 354 -19.45 0.16 -26.80
N ALA A 355 -18.63 -0.54 -27.59
CA ALA A 355 -18.54 -2.01 -27.58
C ALA A 355 -18.05 -2.59 -26.24
N GLU A 356 -17.28 -1.80 -25.46
CA GLU A 356 -16.83 -2.16 -24.11
C GLU A 356 -17.78 -1.65 -23.02
N GLY A 357 -18.94 -1.06 -23.40
CA GLY A 357 -19.88 -0.43 -22.46
C GLY A 357 -19.36 0.88 -21.85
N LEU A 358 -18.34 1.50 -22.44
CA LEU A 358 -17.65 2.68 -21.89
C LEU A 358 -17.92 3.99 -22.67
N GLY A 359 -18.72 3.94 -23.73
CA GLY A 359 -19.17 5.10 -24.50
C GLY A 359 -18.06 5.82 -25.27
N ALA A 360 -18.27 7.10 -25.59
CA ALA A 360 -17.31 7.91 -26.33
C ALA A 360 -16.23 8.51 -25.40
N PHE A 361 -14.96 8.18 -25.65
CA PHE A 361 -13.83 8.77 -24.93
C PHE A 361 -13.29 9.98 -25.68
N LEU A 362 -13.58 11.17 -25.17
CA LEU A 362 -13.20 12.45 -25.77
C LEU A 362 -11.70 12.74 -25.60
N ILE A 363 -10.97 12.80 -26.70
CA ILE A 363 -9.50 12.99 -26.72
C ILE A 363 -9.05 14.33 -27.31
N LEU A 364 -9.94 15.12 -27.92
CA LEU A 364 -9.65 16.49 -28.36
C LEU A 364 -10.97 17.24 -28.53
N LYS A 365 -11.05 18.48 -28.03
CA LYS A 365 -12.25 19.33 -28.22
C LYS A 365 -12.41 19.79 -29.67
N SER A 366 -13.58 20.34 -30.00
CA SER A 366 -13.90 20.88 -31.32
C SER A 366 -13.05 22.10 -31.71
N ASP A 367 -12.67 22.92 -30.72
CA ASP A 367 -11.76 24.07 -30.87
C ASP A 367 -10.26 23.66 -30.96
N GLY A 368 -9.96 22.36 -30.90
CA GLY A 368 -8.60 21.84 -30.93
C GLY A 368 -7.88 21.87 -29.57
N THR A 369 -8.54 22.32 -28.49
CA THR A 369 -7.98 22.32 -27.14
C THR A 369 -7.73 20.89 -26.64
N THR A 370 -6.57 20.68 -26.00
CA THR A 370 -6.20 19.38 -25.44
C THR A 370 -6.92 19.11 -24.12
N LEU A 371 -7.05 17.84 -23.76
CA LEU A 371 -7.71 17.35 -22.55
C LEU A 371 -6.75 16.44 -21.76
N TYR A 372 -7.11 16.10 -20.52
CA TYR A 372 -6.38 15.08 -19.76
C TYR A 372 -6.22 13.79 -20.55
N ALA A 373 -7.28 13.32 -21.21
CA ALA A 373 -7.24 12.14 -22.08
C ALA A 373 -6.16 12.22 -23.18
N THR A 374 -6.00 13.39 -23.81
CA THR A 374 -4.96 13.63 -24.83
C THR A 374 -3.57 13.42 -24.25
N LYS A 375 -3.34 14.01 -23.08
CA LYS A 375 -2.04 14.06 -22.43
C LYS A 375 -1.67 12.72 -21.79
N ASP A 376 -2.64 12.02 -21.20
CA ASP A 376 -2.45 10.73 -20.52
C ASP A 376 -2.17 9.58 -21.48
N LEU A 377 -2.76 9.59 -22.68
CA LEU A 377 -2.40 8.64 -23.75
C LEU A 377 -0.91 8.75 -24.11
N ALA A 378 -0.40 9.99 -24.21
CA ALA A 378 1.02 10.23 -24.45
C ALA A 378 1.89 9.90 -23.24
N LEU A 379 1.42 10.19 -22.03
CA LEU A 379 2.12 9.87 -20.78
C LEU A 379 2.36 8.36 -20.64
N ALA A 380 1.33 7.55 -20.90
CA ALA A 380 1.43 6.09 -20.83
C ALA A 380 2.52 5.56 -21.77
N LYS A 381 2.53 6.00 -23.03
CA LYS A 381 3.59 5.67 -23.99
C LYS A 381 4.96 6.13 -23.51
N LYS A 382 5.07 7.36 -23.00
CA LYS A 382 6.32 7.94 -22.52
C LYS A 382 6.93 7.13 -21.38
N LYS A 383 6.12 6.72 -20.38
CA LYS A 383 6.58 5.93 -19.24
C LYS A 383 7.22 4.60 -19.65
N PHE A 384 6.58 3.87 -20.57
CA PHE A 384 7.05 2.56 -21.04
C PHE A 384 8.16 2.66 -22.11
N ALA A 385 8.31 3.81 -22.76
CA ALA A 385 9.46 4.09 -23.61
C ALA A 385 10.70 4.46 -22.78
N GLU A 386 10.52 5.18 -21.68
CA GLU A 386 11.60 5.61 -20.77
C GLU A 386 12.08 4.48 -19.85
N TYR A 387 11.17 3.57 -19.47
CA TYR A 387 11.47 2.47 -18.56
C TYR A 387 10.87 1.14 -19.05
N PRO A 388 11.58 0.00 -18.89
CA PRO A 388 11.07 -1.33 -19.25
C PRO A 388 10.13 -1.87 -18.15
N LEU A 389 9.06 -1.14 -17.89
CA LEU A 389 8.09 -1.42 -16.82
C LEU A 389 7.34 -2.73 -17.09
N ASP A 390 7.16 -3.51 -16.03
CA ASP A 390 6.26 -4.66 -16.03
C ASP A 390 4.85 -4.24 -15.59
N LEU A 391 4.72 -3.18 -14.78
CA LEU A 391 3.45 -2.65 -14.27
C LEU A 391 3.54 -1.14 -14.00
N SER A 392 2.49 -0.39 -14.32
CA SER A 392 2.29 1.00 -13.89
C SER A 392 1.02 1.15 -13.06
N ILE A 393 1.17 1.52 -11.79
CA ILE A 393 0.09 1.74 -10.83
C ILE A 393 -0.21 3.23 -10.75
N HIS A 394 -1.49 3.59 -10.87
CA HIS A 394 -2.02 4.95 -10.77
C HIS A 394 -2.82 5.08 -9.47
N VAL A 395 -2.27 5.77 -8.47
CA VAL A 395 -2.95 6.03 -7.20
C VAL A 395 -3.80 7.29 -7.34
N VAL A 396 -5.08 7.13 -7.67
CA VAL A 396 -5.98 8.25 -8.01
C VAL A 396 -7.36 8.05 -7.39
N ASP A 397 -8.00 9.16 -7.01
CA ASP A 397 -9.33 9.21 -6.40
C ASP A 397 -10.39 8.36 -7.15
N ALA A 398 -11.25 7.68 -6.40
CA ALA A 398 -12.28 6.78 -6.92
C ALA A 398 -13.27 7.47 -7.88
N ARG A 399 -13.47 8.79 -7.77
CA ARG A 399 -14.30 9.57 -8.72
C ARG A 399 -13.78 9.53 -10.16
N GLN A 400 -12.51 9.16 -10.37
CA GLN A 400 -11.91 9.03 -11.70
C GLN A 400 -11.94 7.60 -12.26
N THR A 401 -12.64 6.66 -11.60
CA THR A 401 -12.67 5.25 -12.02
C THR A 401 -13.16 5.06 -13.46
N LEU A 402 -14.24 5.73 -13.87
CA LEU A 402 -14.74 5.64 -15.25
C LEU A 402 -13.71 6.16 -16.25
N TYR A 403 -13.06 7.29 -15.93
CA TYR A 403 -12.02 7.87 -16.76
C TYR A 403 -10.85 6.91 -16.97
N PHE A 404 -10.35 6.25 -15.91
CA PHE A 404 -9.26 5.28 -16.05
C PHE A 404 -9.68 4.01 -16.81
N LYS A 405 -10.92 3.55 -16.64
CA LYS A 405 -11.48 2.45 -17.46
C LYS A 405 -11.45 2.83 -18.94
N GLN A 406 -11.92 4.04 -19.29
CA GLN A 406 -11.89 4.55 -20.66
C GLN A 406 -10.46 4.74 -21.19
N LEU A 407 -9.56 5.30 -20.39
CA LEU A 407 -8.16 5.50 -20.75
C LEU A 407 -7.47 4.16 -21.06
N PHE A 408 -7.64 3.15 -20.20
CA PHE A 408 -7.01 1.84 -20.40
C PHE A 408 -7.61 1.09 -21.61
N ALA A 409 -8.92 1.20 -21.82
CA ALA A 409 -9.60 0.69 -23.01
C ALA A 409 -9.08 1.36 -24.30
N ALA A 410 -8.99 2.69 -24.30
CA ALA A 410 -8.41 3.44 -25.41
C ALA A 410 -6.94 3.03 -25.67
N LEU A 411 -6.13 2.85 -24.61
CA LEU A 411 -4.75 2.37 -24.74
C LEU A 411 -4.67 0.98 -25.39
N ARG A 412 -5.52 0.03 -24.98
CA ARG A 412 -5.62 -1.28 -25.63
C ARG A 412 -5.97 -1.14 -27.11
N LYS A 413 -6.98 -0.33 -27.44
CA LYS A 413 -7.47 -0.12 -28.82
C LYS A 413 -6.41 0.50 -29.74
N ILE A 414 -5.45 1.26 -29.21
CA ILE A 414 -4.32 1.82 -29.98
C ILE A 414 -3.10 0.88 -30.03
N GLY A 415 -3.24 -0.38 -29.58
CA GLY A 415 -2.19 -1.39 -29.58
C GLY A 415 -1.22 -1.31 -28.39
N PHE A 416 -1.57 -0.57 -27.32
CA PHE A 416 -0.76 -0.45 -26.11
C PHE A 416 -1.21 -1.45 -25.04
N ALA A 417 -0.89 -2.73 -25.25
CA ALA A 417 -1.22 -3.84 -24.33
C ALA A 417 -0.20 -3.97 -23.18
N LYS A 418 -0.05 -2.92 -22.37
CA LYS A 418 0.80 -2.92 -21.16
C LYS A 418 -0.05 -3.05 -19.89
N GLN A 419 0.54 -3.57 -18.82
CA GLN A 419 -0.15 -3.68 -17.54
C GLN A 419 -0.23 -2.32 -16.84
N LEU A 420 -1.46 -1.84 -16.68
CA LEU A 420 -1.81 -0.58 -16.03
C LEU A 420 -2.88 -0.88 -14.98
N VAL A 421 -2.73 -0.33 -13.78
CA VAL A 421 -3.70 -0.50 -12.70
C VAL A 421 -4.10 0.88 -12.19
N HIS A 422 -5.40 1.13 -12.09
CA HIS A 422 -5.95 2.23 -11.30
C HIS A 422 -6.21 1.69 -9.91
N LEU A 423 -5.60 2.33 -8.91
CA LEU A 423 -5.80 2.02 -7.51
C LEU A 423 -6.67 3.11 -6.89
N PRO A 424 -8.01 2.93 -6.90
CA PRO A 424 -8.94 3.93 -6.40
C PRO A 424 -8.87 4.07 -4.88
N PHE A 425 -9.09 5.28 -4.39
CA PHE A 425 -9.34 5.56 -2.99
C PHE A 425 -10.40 6.65 -2.83
N GLU A 426 -11.19 6.56 -1.77
CA GLU A 426 -12.19 7.55 -1.39
C GLU A 426 -11.56 8.80 -0.77
N PHE A 427 -12.27 9.91 -0.80
CA PHE A 427 -11.71 11.19 -0.35
C PHE A 427 -11.71 11.34 1.19
N VAL A 428 -11.10 12.44 1.65
CA VAL A 428 -11.09 12.86 3.05
C VAL A 428 -12.07 14.02 3.22
N THR A 429 -12.87 13.97 4.29
CA THR A 429 -13.71 15.07 4.77
C THR A 429 -13.29 15.50 6.16
N LEU A 430 -13.75 16.68 6.58
CA LEU A 430 -13.70 17.10 7.97
C LEU A 430 -15.04 16.78 8.64
N LYS A 431 -15.14 17.00 9.96
CA LYS A 431 -16.41 16.85 10.69
C LYS A 431 -17.49 17.80 10.16
N GLU A 432 -17.09 18.95 9.67
CA GLU A 432 -17.96 20.00 9.13
C GLU A 432 -18.38 19.75 7.66
N GLY A 433 -17.81 18.73 7.01
CA GLY A 433 -18.15 18.33 5.65
C GLY A 433 -16.97 18.36 4.66
N PRO A 434 -17.26 18.42 3.33
CA PRO A 434 -16.23 18.39 2.30
C PRO A 434 -15.48 19.73 2.18
N MET A 435 -14.20 19.64 1.82
CA MET A 435 -13.34 20.82 1.62
C MET A 435 -13.36 21.33 0.17
N SER A 436 -13.14 22.63 -0.02
CA SER A 436 -13.10 23.31 -1.32
C SER A 436 -12.03 24.41 -1.37
N SER A 437 -11.05 24.24 -2.26
CA SER A 437 -9.96 25.22 -2.43
C SER A 437 -10.46 26.56 -2.98
N ARG A 438 -11.64 26.59 -3.62
CA ARG A 438 -12.26 27.82 -4.12
C ARG A 438 -12.88 28.64 -2.99
N LEU A 439 -13.57 27.95 -2.08
CA LEU A 439 -14.18 28.57 -0.89
C LEU A 439 -13.12 28.94 0.16
N GLY A 440 -11.94 28.31 0.12
CA GLY A 440 -10.83 28.58 1.03
C GLY A 440 -11.01 27.91 2.40
N ASN A 441 -11.87 26.89 2.50
CA ASN A 441 -12.08 26.07 3.69
C ASN A 441 -11.23 24.78 3.68
N VAL A 442 -10.19 24.73 2.84
CA VAL A 442 -9.25 23.61 2.78
C VAL A 442 -8.21 23.79 3.87
N ILE A 443 -7.93 22.72 4.62
CA ILE A 443 -6.80 22.70 5.55
C ILE A 443 -5.53 22.33 4.78
N ALA A 444 -4.62 23.30 4.65
CA ALA A 444 -3.31 23.09 4.08
C ALA A 444 -2.54 22.03 4.88
N TYR A 445 -1.70 21.25 4.21
CA TYR A 445 -0.94 20.18 4.86
C TYR A 445 0.02 20.73 5.92
N GLU A 446 0.69 21.84 5.61
CA GLU A 446 1.64 22.50 6.51
C GLU A 446 0.94 22.98 7.79
N ASP A 447 -0.26 23.57 7.67
CA ASP A 447 -1.02 24.02 8.84
C ASP A 447 -1.44 22.86 9.73
N LEU A 448 -1.94 21.77 9.13
CA LEU A 448 -2.27 20.54 9.86
C LEU A 448 -1.02 19.96 10.56
N ARG A 449 0.08 19.83 9.82
CA ARG A 449 1.35 19.31 10.33
C ARG A 449 1.84 20.13 11.52
N ASP A 450 1.89 21.45 11.36
CA ASP A 450 2.43 22.35 12.38
C ASP A 450 1.54 22.36 13.63
N GLU A 451 0.21 22.29 13.46
CA GLU A 451 -0.72 22.13 14.57
C GLU A 451 -0.53 20.81 15.32
N MET A 452 -0.42 19.69 14.60
CA MET A 452 -0.19 18.38 15.21
C MET A 452 1.17 18.30 15.93
N ILE A 453 2.23 18.87 15.35
CA ILE A 453 3.55 18.98 16.00
C ILE A 453 3.47 19.86 17.25
N LYS A 454 2.75 20.98 17.21
CA LYS A 454 2.56 21.86 18.37
C LYS A 454 1.89 21.12 19.52
N LYS A 455 0.78 20.42 19.26
CA LYS A 455 0.03 19.64 20.28
C LYS A 455 0.86 18.51 20.86
N THR A 456 1.50 17.71 20.01
CA THR A 456 2.37 16.60 20.45
C THR A 456 3.62 17.09 21.20
N SER A 457 4.18 18.24 20.83
CA SER A 457 5.30 18.86 21.57
C SER A 457 4.88 19.28 22.97
N ALA A 458 3.71 19.93 23.10
CA ALA A 458 3.18 20.34 24.39
C ALA A 458 2.90 19.12 25.29
N GLU A 459 2.32 18.05 24.74
CA GLU A 459 2.06 16.82 25.51
C GLU A 459 3.35 16.09 25.90
N THR A 460 4.33 16.00 24.99
CA THR A 460 5.64 15.38 25.28
C THR A 460 6.39 16.16 26.36
N GLN A 461 6.36 17.51 26.32
CA GLN A 461 7.00 18.36 27.33
C GLN A 461 6.44 18.16 28.74
N LYS A 462 5.13 17.91 28.86
CA LYS A 462 4.46 17.66 30.15
C LYS A 462 4.93 16.34 30.77
N ARG A 463 5.15 15.32 29.95
CA ARG A 463 5.58 13.98 30.39
C ARG A 463 7.08 13.92 30.69
N HIS A 464 7.87 14.73 29.98
CA HIS A 464 9.33 14.74 30.07
C HIS A 464 9.84 16.18 30.20
N THR A 465 9.75 16.73 31.41
CA THR A 465 10.14 18.11 31.71
C THR A 465 11.65 18.36 31.61
N ASP A 466 12.44 17.30 31.72
CA ASP A 466 13.90 17.27 31.73
C ASP A 466 14.53 17.05 30.34
N TRP A 467 13.74 16.71 29.32
CA TRP A 467 14.29 16.35 28.02
C TRP A 467 14.87 17.54 27.24
N PRO A 468 16.01 17.36 26.54
CA PRO A 468 16.53 18.37 25.63
C PRO A 468 15.55 18.70 24.50
N LYS A 469 15.44 19.99 24.15
CA LYS A 469 14.52 20.50 23.10
C LYS A 469 14.58 19.72 21.79
N LYS A 470 15.79 19.35 21.34
CA LYS A 470 15.99 18.57 20.10
C LYS A 470 15.33 17.19 20.16
N ARG A 471 15.47 16.49 21.29
CA ARG A 471 14.87 15.18 21.52
C ARG A 471 13.36 15.29 21.53
N LEU A 472 12.83 16.25 22.29
CA LEU A 472 11.41 16.52 22.38
C LEU A 472 10.78 16.80 21.02
N GLN A 473 11.39 17.68 20.22
CA GLN A 473 10.91 18.00 18.87
C GLN A 473 10.91 16.78 17.95
N SER A 474 11.97 15.96 17.98
CA SER A 474 12.04 14.76 17.14
C SER A 474 11.00 13.69 17.54
N THR A 475 10.73 13.53 18.84
CA THR A 475 9.70 12.62 19.36
C THR A 475 8.31 13.13 18.99
N ALA A 476 8.01 14.41 19.24
CA ALA A 476 6.74 15.03 18.89
C ALA A 476 6.43 14.90 17.39
N HIS A 477 7.42 15.19 16.54
CA HIS A 477 7.30 15.01 15.10
C HIS A 477 6.97 13.56 14.71
N ALA A 478 7.64 12.57 15.31
CA ALA A 478 7.37 11.16 15.03
C ALA A 478 5.97 10.72 15.50
N ILE A 479 5.47 11.27 16.61
CA ILE A 479 4.10 11.02 17.11
C ILE A 479 3.06 11.65 16.18
N ALA A 480 3.26 12.92 15.78
CA ALA A 480 2.38 13.63 14.85
C ALA A 480 2.29 12.90 13.51
N LEU A 481 3.44 12.48 12.96
CA LEU A 481 3.47 11.72 11.70
C LEU A 481 2.82 10.34 11.82
N ALA A 482 3.00 9.64 12.96
CA ALA A 482 2.29 8.39 13.22
C ALA A 482 0.76 8.60 13.23
N GLY A 483 0.27 9.67 13.88
CA GLY A 483 -1.14 10.04 13.90
C GLY A 483 -1.70 10.32 12.50
N MET A 484 -0.97 11.11 11.69
CA MET A 484 -1.34 11.36 10.29
C MET A 484 -1.39 10.08 9.46
N VAL A 485 -0.34 9.26 9.51
CA VAL A 485 -0.22 8.06 8.67
C VAL A 485 -1.27 7.03 9.03
N VAL A 486 -1.43 6.71 10.31
CA VAL A 486 -2.45 5.75 10.75
C VAL A 486 -3.85 6.30 10.52
N GLY A 487 -4.09 7.59 10.75
CA GLY A 487 -5.37 8.24 10.45
C GLY A 487 -5.78 8.09 8.98
N MET A 488 -4.82 8.10 8.05
CA MET A 488 -5.07 7.95 6.62
C MET A 488 -5.13 6.49 6.13
N LEU A 489 -4.56 5.55 6.89
CA LEU A 489 -4.41 4.14 6.46
C LEU A 489 -5.22 3.13 7.28
N LYS A 490 -5.82 3.52 8.42
CA LYS A 490 -6.58 2.60 9.27
C LYS A 490 -7.91 2.15 8.66
N GLN A 491 -8.39 2.85 7.63
CA GLN A 491 -9.60 2.50 6.88
C GLN A 491 -9.24 2.01 5.48
N ASP A 492 -10.05 1.10 4.95
CA ASP A 492 -9.91 0.63 3.57
C ASP A 492 -10.13 1.76 2.56
N THR A 493 -9.63 1.54 1.34
CA THR A 493 -9.59 2.55 0.29
C THR A 493 -10.98 2.90 -0.26
N ASP A 494 -11.96 2.04 -0.10
CA ASP A 494 -13.36 2.23 -0.51
C ASP A 494 -14.21 2.98 0.54
N ARG A 495 -13.61 3.41 1.65
CA ARG A 495 -14.28 4.18 2.70
C ARG A 495 -13.79 5.62 2.75
N GLN A 496 -14.74 6.55 2.83
CA GLN A 496 -14.45 7.95 3.11
C GLN A 496 -13.87 8.11 4.51
N ILE A 497 -12.85 8.95 4.65
CA ILE A 497 -12.23 9.25 5.93
C ILE A 497 -12.79 10.58 6.43
N VAL A 498 -13.47 10.56 7.56
CA VAL A 498 -13.72 11.77 8.36
C VAL A 498 -12.51 11.99 9.24
N PHE A 499 -11.67 12.96 8.90
CA PHE A 499 -10.47 13.22 9.66
C PHE A 499 -10.79 14.07 10.89
N ASP A 500 -10.33 13.60 12.04
CA ASP A 500 -10.37 14.34 13.30
C ASP A 500 -8.97 14.39 13.91
N LEU A 501 -8.52 15.61 14.22
CA LEU A 501 -7.17 15.85 14.71
C LEU A 501 -6.97 15.27 16.12
N GLU A 502 -7.95 15.46 17.02
CA GLU A 502 -7.86 15.00 18.41
C GLU A 502 -7.83 13.47 18.48
N GLU A 503 -8.71 12.81 17.73
CA GLU A 503 -8.73 11.35 17.60
C GLU A 503 -7.41 10.83 17.02
N ALA A 504 -6.88 11.48 15.98
CA ALA A 504 -5.62 11.06 15.34
C ALA A 504 -4.42 11.14 16.30
N LEU A 505 -4.47 12.03 17.30
CA LEU A 505 -3.42 12.23 18.31
C LEU A 505 -3.66 11.51 19.63
N SER A 506 -4.81 10.82 19.79
CA SER A 506 -5.11 10.07 21.01
C SER A 506 -4.10 8.95 21.26
N PHE A 507 -3.73 8.75 22.54
CA PHE A 507 -2.90 7.62 22.99
C PHE A 507 -3.72 6.35 23.23
N ASP A 508 -5.04 6.46 23.18
CA ASP A 508 -5.99 5.36 23.30
C ASP A 508 -6.70 5.09 21.97
N GLY A 509 -7.05 3.83 21.74
CA GLY A 509 -7.77 3.40 20.54
C GLY A 509 -6.86 3.14 19.33
N PHE A 510 -7.49 3.06 18.15
CA PHE A 510 -6.81 2.65 16.91
C PHE A 510 -6.06 3.82 16.26
N THR A 511 -4.94 4.21 16.87
CA THR A 511 -4.17 5.42 16.51
C THR A 511 -2.67 5.15 16.35
N GLY A 512 -1.97 6.06 15.67
CA GLY A 512 -0.51 6.02 15.53
C GLY A 512 0.25 6.22 16.84
N PRO A 513 -0.13 7.20 17.69
CA PRO A 513 0.48 7.38 19.00
C PRO A 513 0.37 6.15 19.90
N TYR A 514 -0.75 5.42 19.89
CA TYR A 514 -0.89 4.15 20.64
C TYR A 514 0.13 3.09 20.20
N LEU A 515 0.31 2.92 18.88
CA LEU A 515 1.32 1.98 18.36
C LEU A 515 2.74 2.41 18.73
N GLN A 516 3.05 3.71 18.63
CA GLN A 516 4.36 4.25 19.00
C GLN A 516 4.65 4.04 20.48
N TYR A 517 3.65 4.28 21.32
CA TYR A 517 3.75 4.08 22.77
C TYR A 517 4.01 2.61 23.12
N THR A 518 3.34 1.69 22.41
CA THR A 518 3.59 0.24 22.54
C THR A 518 5.04 -0.10 22.23
N LEU A 519 5.59 0.42 21.13
CA LEU A 519 6.99 0.20 20.76
C LEU A 519 7.98 0.84 21.75
N ALA A 520 7.69 2.04 22.25
CA ALA A 520 8.48 2.68 23.30
C ALA A 520 8.51 1.84 24.59
N ARG A 521 7.36 1.26 24.98
CA ARG A 521 7.26 0.35 26.12
C ARG A 521 8.09 -0.93 25.92
N VAL A 522 8.00 -1.56 24.75
CA VAL A 522 8.85 -2.71 24.37
C VAL A 522 10.33 -2.37 24.57
N LYS A 523 10.77 -1.20 24.06
CA LYS A 523 12.16 -0.75 24.19
C LYS A 523 12.57 -0.46 25.62
N GLY A 524 11.69 0.14 26.42
CA GLY A 524 11.91 0.38 27.84
C GLY A 524 12.15 -0.91 28.64
N ILE A 525 11.38 -1.98 28.36
CA ILE A 525 11.58 -3.30 28.99
C ILE A 525 12.97 -3.86 28.63
N LEU A 526 13.34 -3.81 27.34
CA LEU A 526 14.62 -4.33 26.87
C LEU A 526 15.83 -3.55 27.39
N ALA A 527 15.67 -2.23 27.60
CA ALA A 527 16.73 -1.37 28.14
C ALA A 527 17.05 -1.70 29.61
N LYS A 528 16.03 -2.04 30.42
CA LYS A 528 16.21 -2.43 31.83
C LYS A 528 17.09 -3.68 32.03
N VAL A 529 17.28 -4.49 30.99
CA VAL A 529 18.03 -5.76 31.06
C VAL A 529 19.41 -5.68 30.41
N GLN A 530 19.69 -4.70 29.55
CA GLN A 530 21.02 -4.55 28.93
C GLN A 530 22.16 -4.28 29.93
N SER A 531 21.86 -3.97 31.19
CA SER A 531 22.82 -3.91 32.31
C SER A 531 23.24 -5.29 32.86
N GLY A 532 22.64 -6.39 32.41
CA GLY A 532 23.03 -7.77 32.70
C GLY A 532 23.31 -8.58 31.42
N ARG A 533 24.20 -9.58 31.49
CA ARG A 533 24.56 -10.45 30.35
C ARG A 533 23.31 -11.04 29.67
N ARG A 534 23.19 -10.87 28.35
CA ARG A 534 22.23 -11.61 27.52
C ARG A 534 22.73 -13.04 27.35
N GLY A 535 22.24 -13.97 28.17
CA GLY A 535 22.32 -15.39 27.83
C GLY A 535 21.39 -15.65 26.63
N ALA A 536 21.92 -16.27 25.58
CA ALA A 536 21.06 -16.83 24.54
C ALA A 536 20.24 -17.96 25.18
N ALA A 537 18.94 -18.01 24.91
CA ALA A 537 18.15 -19.18 25.24
C ALA A 537 18.58 -20.32 24.30
N ASP A 538 19.59 -21.09 24.71
CA ASP A 538 20.04 -22.30 24.00
C ASP A 538 19.16 -23.52 24.32
N GLY A 539 18.36 -23.45 25.39
CA GLY A 539 17.25 -24.36 25.64
C GLY A 539 15.99 -23.92 24.89
N GLY A 540 15.20 -24.86 24.35
CA GLY A 540 13.96 -24.58 23.65
C GLY A 540 13.00 -23.67 24.45
N TYR A 541 12.12 -22.95 23.73
CA TYR A 541 11.15 -22.06 24.36
C TYR A 541 9.98 -22.84 24.95
N ASN A 542 9.61 -22.53 26.19
CA ASN A 542 8.43 -23.10 26.85
C ASN A 542 7.42 -21.98 27.18
N PHE A 543 6.56 -21.65 26.21
CA PHE A 543 5.54 -20.62 26.34
C PHE A 543 4.20 -21.25 26.69
N ASN A 544 3.90 -21.31 28.00
CA ASN A 544 2.75 -22.05 28.53
C ASN A 544 1.52 -21.16 28.76
N ARG A 545 1.67 -19.83 28.68
CA ARG A 545 0.55 -18.92 28.88
C ARG A 545 -0.15 -18.59 27.55
N PRO A 546 -1.48 -18.43 27.54
CA PRO A 546 -2.22 -17.99 26.36
C PRO A 546 -1.67 -16.68 25.76
N GLU A 547 -1.29 -15.73 26.60
CA GLU A 547 -0.75 -14.43 26.18
C GLU A 547 0.61 -14.57 25.47
N GLU A 548 1.47 -15.50 25.92
CA GLU A 548 2.74 -15.80 25.27
C GLU A 548 2.51 -16.49 23.92
N ARG A 549 1.59 -17.46 23.88
CA ARG A 549 1.21 -18.18 22.65
C ARG A 549 0.68 -17.23 21.59
N ALA A 550 -0.24 -16.33 21.95
CA ALA A 550 -0.80 -15.33 21.05
C ALA A 550 0.29 -14.47 20.40
N LEU A 551 1.24 -13.95 21.18
CA LEU A 551 2.34 -13.13 20.66
C LEU A 551 3.29 -13.91 19.74
N VAL A 552 3.59 -15.16 20.06
CA VAL A 552 4.42 -16.01 19.18
C VAL A 552 3.73 -16.22 17.83
N LEU A 553 2.42 -16.50 17.85
CA LEU A 553 1.63 -16.68 16.64
C LEU A 553 1.51 -15.39 15.84
N ASP A 554 1.29 -14.23 16.49
CA ASP A 554 1.29 -12.94 15.80
C ASP A 554 2.63 -12.70 15.10
N CYS A 555 3.75 -12.86 15.83
CA CYS A 555 5.08 -12.72 15.24
C CYS A 555 5.28 -13.69 14.06
N ALA A 556 4.74 -14.91 14.11
CA ALA A 556 4.80 -15.86 13.02
C ALA A 556 3.89 -15.45 11.84
N ARG A 557 2.69 -14.92 12.08
CA ARG A 557 1.73 -14.49 11.03
C ARG A 557 2.16 -13.22 10.29
N TYR A 558 3.03 -12.41 10.89
CA TYR A 558 3.38 -11.10 10.34
C TYR A 558 3.82 -11.09 8.86
N SER A 559 4.61 -12.07 8.40
CA SER A 559 5.04 -12.09 7.00
C SER A 559 3.88 -12.35 6.03
N GLU A 560 2.88 -13.12 6.46
CA GLU A 560 1.67 -13.36 5.67
C GLU A 560 0.83 -12.08 5.62
N ALA A 561 0.67 -11.38 6.75
CA ALA A 561 -0.03 -10.09 6.80
C ALA A 561 0.62 -9.04 5.88
N VAL A 562 1.96 -8.96 5.83
CA VAL A 562 2.68 -8.07 4.91
C VAL A 562 2.45 -8.48 3.45
N LYS A 563 2.54 -9.77 3.15
CA LYS A 563 2.31 -10.31 1.80
C LYS A 563 0.90 -9.99 1.33
N GLU A 564 -0.10 -10.28 2.16
CA GLU A 564 -1.51 -10.05 1.87
C GLU A 564 -1.81 -8.57 1.64
N ALA A 565 -1.33 -7.68 2.51
CA ALA A 565 -1.48 -6.23 2.34
C ALA A 565 -0.87 -5.74 1.02
N ALA A 566 0.27 -6.30 0.60
CA ALA A 566 0.96 -5.94 -0.63
C ALA A 566 0.30 -6.49 -1.90
N GLU A 567 -0.16 -7.74 -1.87
CA GLU A 567 -0.81 -8.41 -3.01
C GLU A 567 -2.23 -7.86 -3.23
N SER A 568 -2.97 -7.54 -2.15
CA SER A 568 -4.31 -6.97 -2.25
C SER A 568 -4.33 -5.44 -2.31
N TYR A 569 -3.17 -4.77 -2.34
CA TYR A 569 -3.05 -3.31 -2.28
C TYR A 569 -3.82 -2.64 -1.13
N ARG A 570 -3.91 -3.31 0.03
CA ARG A 570 -4.65 -2.83 1.21
C ARG A 570 -3.73 -2.66 2.43
N PRO A 571 -3.08 -1.50 2.59
CA PRO A 571 -2.27 -1.19 3.77
C PRO A 571 -3.05 -1.23 5.08
N ALA A 572 -4.37 -1.01 5.05
CA ALA A 572 -5.24 -1.10 6.23
C ALA A 572 -5.14 -2.46 6.94
N LYS A 573 -4.93 -3.55 6.19
CA LYS A 573 -4.68 -4.87 6.76
C LYS A 573 -3.42 -4.92 7.62
N LEU A 574 -2.33 -4.30 7.17
CA LEU A 574 -1.10 -4.18 7.95
C LEU A 574 -1.31 -3.31 9.19
N VAL A 575 -2.02 -2.18 9.06
CA VAL A 575 -2.31 -1.28 10.19
C VAL A 575 -3.16 -1.98 11.25
N ALA A 576 -4.19 -2.73 10.83
CA ALA A 576 -5.03 -3.53 11.72
C ALA A 576 -4.23 -4.64 12.42
N PHE A 577 -3.37 -5.34 11.69
CA PHE A 577 -2.48 -6.36 12.25
C PHE A 577 -1.59 -5.79 13.37
N LEU A 578 -0.93 -4.65 13.13
CA LEU A 578 -0.06 -4.01 14.12
C LEU A 578 -0.84 -3.57 15.37
N PHE A 579 -2.09 -3.16 15.20
CA PHE A 579 -2.96 -2.79 16.31
C PHE A 579 -3.39 -3.99 17.15
N VAL A 580 -3.73 -5.11 16.52
CA VAL A 580 -4.02 -6.37 17.23
C VAL A 580 -2.80 -6.84 18.01
N LEU A 581 -1.61 -6.86 17.38
CA LEU A 581 -0.35 -7.18 18.06
C LEU A 581 -0.11 -6.27 19.27
N ALA A 582 -0.35 -4.97 19.14
CA ALA A 582 -0.18 -4.02 20.23
C ALA A 582 -1.12 -4.30 21.41
N LYS A 583 -2.37 -4.70 21.13
CA LYS A 583 -3.33 -5.13 22.17
C LYS A 583 -2.88 -6.40 22.87
N HIS A 584 -2.54 -7.45 22.12
CA HIS A 584 -2.03 -8.69 22.72
C HIS A 584 -0.76 -8.45 23.53
N PHE A 585 0.11 -7.52 23.10
CA PHE A 585 1.28 -7.14 23.88
C PHE A 585 0.92 -6.41 25.17
N ALA A 586 -0.08 -5.53 25.15
CA ALA A 586 -0.56 -4.85 26.35
C ALA A 586 -1.11 -5.86 27.38
N GLU A 587 -1.92 -6.83 26.93
CA GLU A 587 -2.46 -7.92 27.77
C GLU A 587 -1.34 -8.80 28.35
N PHE A 588 -0.37 -9.20 27.52
CA PHE A 588 0.82 -9.93 27.95
C PHE A 588 1.60 -9.15 29.02
N TYR A 589 1.84 -7.86 28.80
CA TYR A 589 2.60 -7.02 29.72
C TYR A 589 1.90 -6.85 31.08
N GLU A 590 0.58 -6.80 31.10
CA GLU A 590 -0.22 -6.69 32.32
C GLU A 590 -0.24 -8.00 33.12
N ARG A 591 -0.35 -9.15 32.44
CA ARG A 591 -0.62 -10.44 33.08
C ARG A 591 0.59 -11.33 33.28
N VAL A 592 1.66 -11.11 32.53
CA VAL A 592 2.83 -11.99 32.51
C VAL A 592 4.08 -11.22 32.98
N PRO A 593 4.62 -11.53 34.17
CA PRO A 593 5.88 -10.96 34.61
C PRO A 593 6.99 -11.25 33.61
N VAL A 594 7.81 -10.25 33.29
CA VAL A 594 8.99 -10.41 32.42
C VAL A 594 10.28 -10.31 33.24
N ILE A 595 10.50 -9.17 33.91
CA ILE A 595 11.77 -8.89 34.60
C ILE A 595 11.92 -9.73 35.88
N ALA A 596 10.82 -9.91 36.62
CA ALA A 596 10.79 -10.64 37.88
C ALA A 596 10.73 -12.18 37.71
N SER A 597 10.83 -12.69 36.49
CA SER A 597 10.74 -14.12 36.20
C SER A 597 12.04 -14.87 36.47
N PRO A 598 11.97 -16.20 36.67
CA PRO A 598 13.15 -17.07 36.71
C PRO A 598 14.02 -16.88 35.46
N GLU A 599 15.33 -17.13 35.56
CA GLU A 599 16.30 -16.78 34.53
C GLU A 599 15.95 -17.30 33.13
N ALA A 600 15.57 -18.59 33.02
CA ALA A 600 15.19 -19.20 31.75
C ALA A 600 13.91 -18.58 31.15
N GLU A 601 12.85 -18.41 31.94
CA GLU A 601 11.61 -17.76 31.50
C GLU A 601 11.82 -16.30 31.13
N ARG A 602 12.62 -15.57 31.91
CA ARG A 602 12.98 -14.18 31.65
C ARG A 602 13.70 -14.05 30.32
N ALA A 603 14.71 -14.89 30.06
CA ALA A 603 15.43 -14.89 28.79
C ALA A 603 14.50 -15.19 27.59
N ALA A 604 13.60 -16.17 27.74
CA ALA A 604 12.59 -16.50 26.74
C ALA A 604 11.64 -15.33 26.45
N ARG A 605 11.04 -14.74 27.50
CA ARG A 605 10.12 -13.61 27.41
C ARG A 605 10.79 -12.36 26.83
N LEU A 606 12.03 -12.06 27.21
CA LEU A 606 12.76 -10.93 26.63
C LEU A 606 13.03 -11.13 25.13
N THR A 607 13.26 -12.37 24.70
CA THR A 607 13.40 -12.68 23.27
C THR A 607 12.06 -12.47 22.56
N LEU A 608 10.95 -12.89 23.16
CA LEU A 608 9.60 -12.62 22.64
C LEU A 608 9.31 -11.12 22.54
N VAL A 609 9.59 -10.35 23.61
CA VAL A 609 9.47 -8.88 23.61
C VAL A 609 10.31 -8.24 22.50
N ALA A 610 11.53 -8.74 22.28
CA ALA A 610 12.37 -8.26 21.18
C ALA A 610 11.78 -8.57 19.79
N ALA A 611 11.15 -9.73 19.61
CA ALA A 611 10.49 -10.07 18.36
C ALA A 611 9.25 -9.21 18.09
N VAL A 612 8.43 -8.92 19.12
CA VAL A 612 7.33 -7.95 19.02
C VAL A 612 7.85 -6.59 18.58
N GLY A 613 8.96 -6.13 19.17
CA GLY A 613 9.64 -4.90 18.76
C GLY A 613 10.06 -4.92 17.29
N ALA A 614 10.65 -6.02 16.82
CA ALA A 614 11.07 -6.17 15.42
C ALA A 614 9.88 -6.11 14.45
N VAL A 615 8.74 -6.70 14.81
CA VAL A 615 7.50 -6.64 14.01
C VAL A 615 6.97 -5.21 13.93
N LEU A 616 6.84 -4.52 15.07
CA LEU A 616 6.38 -3.13 15.11
C LEU A 616 7.32 -2.19 14.33
N GLU A 617 8.63 -2.35 14.48
CA GLU A 617 9.62 -1.57 13.73
C GLU A 617 9.55 -1.83 12.22
N SER A 618 9.35 -3.09 11.81
CA SER A 618 9.17 -3.43 10.40
C SER A 618 7.87 -2.83 9.86
N GLY A 619 6.79 -2.90 10.63
CA GLY A 619 5.50 -2.29 10.32
C GLY A 619 5.62 -0.77 10.11
N PHE A 620 6.24 -0.07 11.05
CA PHE A 620 6.49 1.37 10.96
C PHE A 620 7.36 1.73 9.76
N ARG A 621 8.42 0.96 9.49
CA ARG A 621 9.25 1.15 8.30
C ARG A 621 8.43 1.00 7.01
N LEU A 622 7.53 0.02 6.94
CA LEU A 622 6.65 -0.16 5.78
C LEU A 622 5.62 0.98 5.66
N LEU A 623 5.08 1.48 6.77
CA LEU A 623 4.14 2.59 6.77
C LEU A 623 4.81 3.97 6.61
N GLY A 624 6.15 4.05 6.72
CA GLY A 624 6.89 5.31 6.67
C GLY A 624 6.86 6.12 7.97
N ILE A 625 6.56 5.46 9.10
CA ILE A 625 6.49 6.08 10.42
C ILE A 625 7.89 6.03 11.09
N PRO A 626 8.47 7.17 11.50
CA PRO A 626 9.71 7.17 12.28
C PRO A 626 9.50 6.52 13.64
N VAL A 627 10.45 5.69 14.08
CA VAL A 627 10.37 5.00 15.37
C VAL A 627 10.92 5.87 16.49
N VAL A 628 10.20 5.94 17.62
CA VAL A 628 10.73 6.53 18.86
C VAL A 628 11.22 5.44 19.83
N ARG A 629 12.18 5.79 20.68
CA ARG A 629 12.76 4.85 21.68
C ARG A 629 12.10 4.95 23.05
N GLU A 630 11.55 6.11 23.36
CA GLU A 630 10.94 6.46 24.63
C GLU A 630 9.87 7.53 24.34
N MET A 631 8.78 7.51 25.09
CA MET A 631 7.61 8.39 24.95
C MET A 631 7.04 8.77 26.30
#